data_AF-A0A419WB62-F1
#
_entry.id   AF-A0A419WB62-F1
#
_cell.length_a   1.000
_cell.length_b   1.000
_cell.length_c   1.000
_cell.angle_alpha   90.00
_cell.angle_beta   90.00
_cell.angle_gamma   90.00
#
_symmetry.space_group_name_H-M   'P 1'
#
loop_
_entity.id
_entity.type
_entity.pdbx_description
1 polymer ?
#
loop_
_entity_poly.entity_id
_entity_poly.type
_entity_poly.pdbx_seq_one_letter_code
_entity_poly.pdbx_strand_id
1 'polypeptide(L)'
;MKKLILTVLPCLFFASLYAQIKVVTDGSLEVNTYGTVHVSQTITTGDASGFDFNTASTIPGFLFEQDRSESSGFYCDGDIVAIYSPGDRDRLLRMYDSDAGMVEKWYLDGNGNAYTISDERSKKNITDIQNSLSLLITLKAKKYNYIGNDKEKYGKAEENKFDSSQKQYYGFLAQDVEKVFPNVVSEDEDGNKFVCYTQLIPVIIEGVQEQQETIDQQQEEIDLLKAQVEDLATKLSALISAK
;
A
#
# COMPACT_ATOMS: atom_id res chain seq x y z
N MET A 1 82.38 2.90 1.83
CA MET A 1 81.07 2.84 2.53
C MET A 1 80.12 3.84 1.86
N LYS A 2 79.24 3.39 0.95
CA LYS A 2 78.15 4.18 0.39
C LYS A 2 76.86 3.42 0.70
N LYS A 3 76.00 3.97 1.56
CA LYS A 3 74.70 3.38 1.89
C LYS A 3 73.72 3.72 0.76
N LEU A 4 73.19 2.68 0.12
CA LEU A 4 72.08 2.76 -0.82
C LEU A 4 70.81 2.97 0.03
N ILE A 5 70.28 4.20 0.04
CA ILE A 5 68.96 4.48 0.62
C ILE A 5 67.95 4.04 -0.43
N LEU A 6 67.37 2.86 -0.21
CA LEU A 6 66.23 2.35 -0.97
C LEU A 6 64.99 3.12 -0.49
N THR A 7 64.62 4.18 -1.19
CA THR A 7 63.30 4.81 -1.04
C THR A 7 62.25 3.85 -1.55
N VAL A 8 61.68 3.06 -0.65
CA VAL A 8 60.43 2.33 -0.88
C VAL A 8 59.32 3.37 -0.83
N LEU A 9 58.96 3.92 -1.99
CA LEU A 9 57.79 4.77 -2.17
C LEU A 9 56.55 3.91 -1.83
N PRO A 10 55.71 4.29 -0.85
CA PRO A 10 54.60 3.43 -0.43
C PRO A 10 53.51 3.48 -1.51
N CYS A 11 53.43 2.42 -2.32
CA CYS A 11 52.28 2.14 -3.21
C CYS A 11 50.95 1.92 -2.44
N LEU A 12 50.94 2.04 -1.12
CA LEU A 12 49.76 1.85 -0.27
C LEU A 12 48.80 3.04 -0.26
N PHE A 13 49.22 4.23 -0.71
CA PHE A 13 48.35 5.42 -0.67
C PHE A 13 47.49 5.64 -1.92
N PHE A 14 47.71 4.88 -3.00
CA PHE A 14 46.96 5.06 -4.26
C PHE A 14 45.82 4.06 -4.48
N ALA A 15 45.73 2.99 -3.68
CA ALA A 15 44.69 1.97 -3.84
C ALA A 15 43.32 2.40 -3.28
N SER A 16 43.27 3.37 -2.35
CA SER A 16 42.03 3.79 -1.69
C SER A 16 41.19 4.78 -2.50
N LEU A 17 41.75 5.46 -3.51
CA LEU A 17 41.03 6.46 -4.29
C LEU A 17 40.07 5.87 -5.33
N TYR A 18 40.21 4.57 -5.64
CA TYR A 18 39.43 3.86 -6.66
C TYR A 18 38.82 2.54 -6.17
N ALA A 19 38.90 2.25 -4.87
CA ALA A 19 38.31 1.04 -4.32
C ALA A 19 36.78 1.13 -4.41
N GLN A 20 36.17 0.24 -5.19
CA GLN A 20 34.71 0.13 -5.29
C GLN A 20 34.08 -0.40 -4.00
N ILE A 21 34.88 -1.05 -3.15
CA ILE A 21 34.48 -1.53 -1.83
C ILE A 21 35.65 -1.28 -0.87
N LYS A 22 35.38 -0.69 0.30
CA LYS A 22 36.36 -0.60 1.40
C LYS A 22 35.69 -0.85 2.75
N VAL A 23 36.43 -1.48 3.65
CA VAL A 23 36.02 -1.63 5.06
C VAL A 23 36.53 -0.43 5.83
N VAL A 24 35.64 0.22 6.57
CA VAL A 24 35.92 1.42 7.36
C VAL A 24 36.17 1.03 8.82
N THR A 25 36.81 1.91 9.59
CA THR A 25 37.19 1.64 10.99
C THR A 25 36.01 1.41 11.92
N ASP A 26 34.81 1.88 11.55
CA ASP A 26 33.57 1.67 12.29
C ASP A 26 32.91 0.30 12.01
N GLY A 27 33.49 -0.50 11.12
CA GLY A 27 32.97 -1.82 10.72
C GLY A 27 32.07 -1.78 9.50
N SER A 28 31.72 -0.59 8.98
CA SER A 28 30.92 -0.46 7.77
C SER A 28 31.69 -0.85 6.51
N LEU A 29 30.95 -1.31 5.51
CA LEU A 29 31.45 -1.46 4.15
C LEU A 29 30.94 -0.28 3.33
N GLU A 30 31.85 0.57 2.90
CA GLU A 30 31.56 1.58 1.88
C GLU A 30 31.63 0.92 0.50
N VAL A 31 30.57 1.08 -0.29
CA VAL A 31 30.44 0.62 -1.66
C VAL A 31 30.34 1.84 -2.57
N ASN A 32 31.39 2.09 -3.35
CA ASN A 32 31.65 3.34 -4.06
C ASN A 32 31.63 4.56 -3.11
N THR A 33 31.39 5.75 -3.66
CA THR A 33 31.43 7.03 -2.92
C THR A 33 30.15 7.32 -2.13
N TYR A 34 29.08 6.57 -2.36
CA TYR A 34 27.74 6.94 -1.86
C TYR A 34 26.97 5.80 -1.22
N GLY A 35 27.50 4.58 -1.14
CA GLY A 35 26.78 3.44 -0.56
C GLY A 35 27.46 2.97 0.71
N THR A 36 26.69 2.69 1.74
CA THR A 36 27.18 2.08 2.99
C THR A 36 26.34 0.85 3.35
N VAL A 37 27.02 -0.18 3.86
CA VAL A 37 26.40 -1.40 4.41
C VAL A 37 26.95 -1.61 5.80
N HIS A 38 26.08 -1.74 6.80
CA HIS A 38 26.55 -1.94 8.17
C HIS A 38 25.54 -2.68 9.04
N VAL A 39 26.02 -3.18 10.18
CA VAL A 39 25.20 -3.79 11.23
C VAL A 39 25.24 -2.85 12.44
N SER A 40 24.19 -2.06 12.61
CA SER A 40 24.06 -1.08 13.69
C SER A 40 22.62 -0.61 13.81
N GLN A 41 22.30 0.03 14.93
CA GLN A 41 21.03 0.72 15.14
C GLN A 41 21.10 2.20 14.74
N THR A 42 22.29 2.82 14.80
CA THR A 42 22.45 4.29 14.80
C THR A 42 23.51 4.84 13.86
N ILE A 43 24.25 3.97 13.14
CA ILE A 43 25.32 4.40 12.22
C ILE A 43 24.70 4.66 10.84
N THR A 44 23.84 5.66 10.79
CA THR A 44 23.27 6.27 9.60
C THR A 44 24.05 7.53 9.23
N THR A 45 23.82 8.04 8.02
CA THR A 45 24.50 9.19 7.42
C THR A 45 23.49 10.22 6.91
N GLY A 46 23.97 11.36 6.39
CA GLY A 46 23.11 12.45 5.94
C GLY A 46 22.17 12.96 7.04
N ASP A 47 20.94 13.32 6.65
CA ASP A 47 19.88 13.77 7.58
C ASP A 47 19.41 12.68 8.55
N ALA A 48 19.59 11.40 8.21
CA ALA A 48 19.25 10.30 9.11
C ALA A 48 20.33 10.07 10.19
N SER A 49 21.48 10.75 10.15
CA SER A 49 22.64 10.48 11.01
C SER A 49 22.31 10.40 12.51
N GLY A 50 22.61 9.25 13.11
CA GLY A 50 22.37 8.98 14.53
C GLY A 50 20.94 8.55 14.87
N PHE A 51 20.06 8.42 13.87
CA PHE A 51 18.69 7.97 14.08
C PHE A 51 18.67 6.48 14.46
N ASP A 52 17.96 6.17 15.54
CA ASP A 52 17.70 4.81 15.99
C ASP A 52 16.32 4.36 15.50
N PHE A 53 16.29 3.43 14.55
CA PHE A 53 15.04 2.92 13.99
C PHE A 53 14.22 2.09 14.99
N ASN A 54 14.85 1.51 16.02
CA ASN A 54 14.18 0.66 16.99
C ASN A 54 14.73 0.86 18.40
N THR A 55 14.38 2.00 19.01
CA THR A 55 14.81 2.38 20.37
C THR A 55 14.41 1.39 21.46
N ALA A 56 13.49 0.45 21.17
CA ALA A 56 13.04 -0.57 22.10
C ALA A 56 13.87 -1.86 22.04
N SER A 57 14.71 -2.02 21.01
CA SER A 57 15.56 -3.19 20.81
C SER A 57 17.01 -2.89 21.18
N THR A 58 17.73 -3.90 21.63
CA THR A 58 19.19 -3.86 21.80
C THR A 58 19.93 -4.66 20.73
N ILE A 59 19.18 -5.23 19.78
CA ILE A 59 19.72 -6.03 18.69
C ILE A 59 20.13 -5.08 17.55
N PRO A 60 21.40 -5.11 17.12
CA PRO A 60 21.83 -4.38 15.94
C PRO A 60 21.07 -4.84 14.70
N GLY A 61 20.50 -3.89 13.95
CA GLY A 61 19.88 -4.17 12.66
C GLY A 61 20.88 -4.17 11.52
N PHE A 62 20.43 -4.67 10.39
CA PHE A 62 21.12 -4.62 9.12
C PHE A 62 20.66 -3.40 8.33
N LEU A 63 21.61 -2.56 7.92
CA LEU A 63 21.37 -1.28 7.27
C LEU A 63 22.05 -1.22 5.90
N PHE A 64 21.30 -0.75 4.91
CA PHE A 64 21.80 -0.26 3.64
C PHE A 64 21.39 1.20 3.47
N GLU A 65 22.36 2.07 3.15
CA GLU A 65 22.09 3.49 3.03
C GLU A 65 22.88 4.13 1.89
N GLN A 66 22.31 5.19 1.33
CA GLN A 66 23.03 6.14 0.49
C GLN A 66 23.62 7.29 1.34
N ASP A 67 24.95 7.42 1.35
CA ASP A 67 25.68 8.48 2.04
C ASP A 67 25.77 9.76 1.17
N ARG A 68 24.76 10.63 1.31
CA ARG A 68 24.67 11.99 0.72
C ARG A 68 24.11 12.98 1.74
N SER A 69 24.03 14.27 1.37
CA SER A 69 23.43 15.32 2.23
C SER A 69 22.01 14.96 2.67
N GLU A 70 21.22 14.38 1.76
CA GLU A 70 19.93 13.76 2.04
C GLU A 70 20.10 12.26 1.81
N SER A 71 19.86 11.46 2.85
CA SER A 71 20.05 10.02 2.80
C SER A 71 18.73 9.26 2.62
N SER A 72 18.83 8.11 1.98
CA SER A 72 17.74 7.14 1.87
C SER A 72 18.30 5.76 2.14
N GLY A 73 17.47 4.87 2.67
CA GLY A 73 17.97 3.58 3.07
C GLY A 73 16.89 2.58 3.46
N PHE A 74 17.40 1.42 3.81
CA PHE A 74 16.65 0.25 4.26
C PHE A 74 17.29 -0.27 5.54
N TYR A 75 16.48 -0.45 6.58
CA TYR A 75 16.89 -1.02 7.85
C TYR A 75 15.98 -2.21 8.19
N CYS A 76 16.55 -3.29 8.73
CA CYS A 76 15.77 -4.35 9.37
C CYS A 76 16.54 -5.04 10.50
N ASP A 77 15.85 -5.43 11.57
CA ASP A 77 16.44 -6.14 12.73
C ASP A 77 15.67 -7.40 13.16
N GLY A 78 14.68 -7.80 12.36
CA GLY A 78 13.79 -8.93 12.66
C GLY A 78 12.51 -8.54 13.41
N ASP A 79 12.49 -7.38 14.07
CA ASP A 79 11.29 -6.82 14.68
C ASP A 79 10.60 -5.83 13.75
N ILE A 80 11.39 -4.98 13.07
CA ILE A 80 10.89 -4.00 12.13
C ILE A 80 11.64 -4.05 10.80
N VAL A 81 10.98 -3.50 9.78
CA VAL A 81 11.59 -3.11 8.51
C VAL A 81 11.24 -1.65 8.29
N ALA A 82 12.26 -0.82 8.07
CA ALA A 82 12.10 0.60 7.79
C ALA A 82 12.70 0.92 6.41
N ILE A 83 11.94 1.68 5.63
CA ILE A 83 12.41 2.32 4.40
C ILE A 83 12.25 3.82 4.62
N TYR A 84 13.30 4.58 4.37
CA TYR A 84 13.26 6.03 4.48
C TYR A 84 13.85 6.68 3.23
N SER A 85 13.31 7.85 2.91
CA SER A 85 13.65 8.63 1.72
C SER A 85 13.44 10.11 2.06
N PRO A 86 14.21 11.04 1.48
CA PRO A 86 13.98 12.47 1.65
C PRO A 86 12.59 12.93 1.14
N GLY A 87 11.92 12.10 0.33
CA GLY A 87 10.52 12.36 -0.05
C GLY A 87 10.35 13.49 -1.06
N ASP A 88 11.42 13.85 -1.79
CA ASP A 88 11.42 14.89 -2.80
C ASP A 88 10.20 14.81 -3.75
N ARG A 89 9.57 15.96 -3.98
CA ARG A 89 8.34 16.10 -4.77
C ARG A 89 7.15 15.30 -4.21
N ASP A 90 7.12 15.11 -2.89
CA ASP A 90 6.06 14.39 -2.18
C ASP A 90 5.97 12.92 -2.66
N ARG A 91 7.13 12.25 -2.69
CA ARG A 91 7.28 10.86 -3.16
C ARG A 91 8.23 10.08 -2.25
N LEU A 92 7.68 9.35 -1.28
CA LEU A 92 8.44 8.53 -0.33
C LEU A 92 8.89 7.18 -0.90
N LEU A 93 8.03 6.54 -1.70
CA LEU A 93 8.31 5.24 -2.32
C LEU A 93 7.71 5.21 -3.71
N ARG A 94 8.42 4.65 -4.69
CA ARG A 94 8.01 4.62 -6.10
C ARG A 94 8.28 3.25 -6.68
N MET A 95 7.31 2.71 -7.41
CA MET A 95 7.42 1.43 -8.09
C MET A 95 7.33 1.61 -9.59
N TYR A 96 8.35 1.10 -10.28
CA TYR A 96 8.48 1.19 -11.73
C TYR A 96 8.32 -0.18 -12.37
N ASP A 97 7.70 -0.18 -13.54
CA ASP A 97 7.65 -1.33 -14.44
C ASP A 97 8.72 -1.14 -15.53
N SER A 98 9.76 -1.97 -15.48
CA SER A 98 10.87 -1.94 -16.43
C SER A 98 10.47 -2.38 -17.82
N ASP A 99 9.56 -3.35 -17.92
CA ASP A 99 9.14 -3.95 -19.19
C ASP A 99 8.22 -2.99 -19.96
N ALA A 100 7.56 -2.08 -19.24
CA ALA A 100 6.83 -0.97 -19.81
C ALA A 100 7.68 0.30 -20.07
N GLY A 101 9.02 0.20 -20.04
CA GLY A 101 9.90 1.34 -20.30
C GLY A 101 10.09 2.28 -19.12
N MET A 102 10.19 1.72 -17.90
CA MET A 102 10.31 2.46 -16.64
C MET A 102 9.12 3.38 -16.37
N VAL A 103 7.91 2.85 -16.56
CA VAL A 103 6.67 3.56 -16.21
C VAL A 103 6.40 3.40 -14.71
N GLU A 104 6.22 4.51 -14.01
CA GLU A 104 5.81 4.52 -12.60
C GLU A 104 4.38 4.00 -12.48
N LYS A 105 4.18 2.89 -11.79
CA LYS A 105 2.86 2.25 -11.63
C LYS A 105 2.19 2.64 -10.33
N TRP A 106 2.98 2.89 -9.29
CA TRP A 106 2.51 3.15 -7.94
C TRP A 106 3.50 4.01 -7.17
N TYR A 107 3.01 4.90 -6.32
CA TYR A 107 3.85 5.62 -5.36
C TYR A 107 3.13 5.91 -4.04
N LEU A 108 3.92 6.15 -3.00
CA LEU A 108 3.47 6.64 -1.69
C LEU A 108 3.87 8.12 -1.53
N ASP A 109 2.93 8.99 -1.20
CA ASP A 109 3.20 10.40 -0.88
C ASP A 109 3.70 10.59 0.57
N GLY A 110 4.06 11.82 0.93
CA GLY A 110 4.54 12.18 2.27
C GLY A 110 3.52 12.01 3.39
N ASN A 111 2.23 11.89 3.05
CA ASN A 111 1.14 11.65 3.98
C ASN A 111 0.79 10.16 4.11
N GLY A 112 1.50 9.29 3.38
CA GLY A 112 1.22 7.85 3.36
C GLY A 112 0.07 7.45 2.45
N ASN A 113 -0.38 8.33 1.54
CA ASN A 113 -1.38 7.97 0.55
C ASN A 113 -0.74 7.22 -0.61
N ALA A 114 -1.37 6.11 -1.00
CA ALA A 114 -0.98 5.27 -2.11
C ALA A 114 -1.69 5.71 -3.40
N TYR A 115 -0.93 6.01 -4.45
CA TYR A 115 -1.46 6.37 -5.76
C TYR A 115 -1.06 5.33 -6.80
N THR A 116 -1.98 5.03 -7.72
CA THR A 116 -1.74 4.20 -8.89
C THR A 116 -1.86 5.03 -10.16
N ILE A 117 -1.12 4.66 -11.21
CA ILE A 117 -1.27 5.29 -12.52
C ILE A 117 -2.70 5.10 -13.06
N SER A 118 -3.36 6.18 -13.45
CA SER A 118 -4.76 6.18 -13.89
C SER A 118 -5.03 7.10 -15.10
N ASP A 119 -3.97 7.64 -15.71
CA ASP A 119 -4.02 8.49 -16.91
C ASP A 119 -4.70 7.76 -18.08
N GLU A 120 -5.51 8.46 -18.87
CA GLU A 120 -6.22 7.92 -20.03
C GLU A 120 -5.27 7.20 -21.01
N ARG A 121 -4.06 7.76 -21.22
CA ARG A 121 -3.03 7.18 -22.11
C ARG A 121 -2.50 5.83 -21.61
N SER A 122 -2.74 5.51 -20.35
CA SER A 122 -2.35 4.23 -19.73
C SER A 122 -3.48 3.19 -19.75
N LYS A 123 -4.62 3.52 -20.36
CA LYS A 123 -5.82 2.67 -20.42
C LYS A 123 -6.24 2.45 -21.87
N LYS A 124 -6.98 1.37 -22.10
CA LYS A 124 -7.59 1.03 -23.40
C LYS A 124 -8.91 0.32 -23.15
N ASN A 125 -9.80 0.32 -24.15
CA ASN A 125 -11.13 -0.30 -24.07
C ASN A 125 -11.95 0.24 -22.88
N ILE A 126 -11.99 1.57 -22.73
CA ILE A 126 -12.72 2.24 -21.65
C ILE A 126 -14.22 2.16 -21.96
N THR A 127 -14.98 1.57 -21.05
CA THR A 127 -16.44 1.45 -21.11
C THR A 127 -17.03 1.72 -19.72
N ASP A 128 -18.26 2.21 -19.67
CA ASP A 128 -18.95 2.47 -18.41
C ASP A 128 -19.23 1.15 -17.65
N ILE A 129 -19.25 1.24 -16.32
CA ILE A 129 -19.65 0.12 -15.45
C ILE A 129 -21.17 0.13 -15.40
N GLN A 130 -21.79 -1.05 -15.49
CA GLN A 130 -23.25 -1.18 -15.54
C GLN A 130 -23.71 -2.24 -14.55
N ASN A 131 -24.92 -2.07 -14.02
CA ASN A 131 -25.54 -2.99 -13.05
C ASN A 131 -24.74 -3.09 -11.73
N SER A 132 -24.04 -2.02 -11.36
CA SER A 132 -23.13 -1.98 -10.22
C SER A 132 -23.84 -2.27 -8.91
N LEU A 133 -24.98 -1.64 -8.65
CA LEU A 133 -25.76 -1.85 -7.43
C LEU A 133 -26.21 -3.30 -7.33
N SER A 134 -26.72 -3.87 -8.42
CA SER A 134 -27.21 -5.25 -8.46
C SER A 134 -26.10 -6.26 -8.14
N LEU A 135 -24.87 -6.02 -8.58
CA LEU A 135 -23.72 -6.86 -8.26
C LEU A 135 -23.30 -6.69 -6.81
N LEU A 136 -23.22 -5.44 -6.31
CA LEU A 136 -22.79 -5.14 -4.95
C LEU A 136 -23.71 -5.74 -3.88
N ILE A 137 -25.03 -5.69 -4.07
CA ILE A 137 -25.99 -6.22 -3.08
C ILE A 137 -25.92 -7.76 -2.95
N THR A 138 -25.29 -8.47 -3.91
CA THR A 138 -25.07 -9.91 -3.78
C THR A 138 -23.90 -10.24 -2.84
N LEU A 139 -22.97 -9.31 -2.66
CA LEU A 139 -21.82 -9.50 -1.77
C LEU A 139 -22.27 -9.46 -0.31
N LYS A 140 -21.72 -10.38 0.48
CA LYS A 140 -22.01 -10.50 1.91
C LYS A 140 -20.76 -10.24 2.72
N ALA A 141 -20.70 -9.09 3.38
CA ALA A 141 -19.66 -8.81 4.36
C ALA A 141 -19.69 -9.87 5.48
N LYS A 142 -18.52 -10.28 5.91
CA LYS A 142 -18.30 -11.27 6.97
C LYS A 142 -17.53 -10.61 8.10
N LYS A 143 -17.88 -11.03 9.32
CA LYS A 143 -17.03 -10.83 10.48
C LYS A 143 -16.26 -12.13 10.70
N TYR A 144 -14.95 -12.05 10.87
CA TYR A 144 -14.10 -13.21 11.05
C TYR A 144 -12.92 -12.90 11.97
N ASN A 145 -12.29 -13.95 12.46
CA ASN A 145 -11.00 -13.92 13.13
C ASN A 145 -10.05 -14.69 12.22
N TYR A 146 -8.77 -14.29 12.16
CA TYR A 146 -7.80 -15.16 11.49
C TYR A 146 -7.59 -16.41 12.34
N ILE A 147 -7.32 -17.54 11.68
CA ILE A 147 -6.86 -18.73 12.40
C ILE A 147 -5.48 -18.37 12.96
N GLY A 148 -5.37 -18.29 14.28
CA GLY A 148 -4.12 -17.99 14.97
C GLY A 148 -3.12 -19.13 14.86
N ASN A 149 -2.01 -19.02 15.60
CA ASN A 149 -1.02 -20.10 15.71
C ASN A 149 -1.59 -21.25 16.53
N ASP A 150 -2.44 -22.06 15.90
CA ASP A 150 -2.86 -23.34 16.43
C ASP A 150 -1.62 -24.24 16.49
N LYS A 151 -1.20 -24.56 17.72
CA LYS A 151 0.01 -25.34 18.00
C LYS A 151 -0.01 -26.70 17.30
N GLU A 152 -1.21 -27.26 17.11
CA GLU A 152 -1.41 -28.54 16.42
C GLU A 152 -1.21 -28.45 14.91
N LYS A 153 -1.47 -27.28 14.29
CA LYS A 153 -1.39 -27.11 12.83
C LYS A 153 -0.01 -26.64 12.35
N TYR A 154 0.70 -25.81 13.12
CA TYR A 154 1.96 -25.18 12.68
C TYR A 154 3.21 -25.54 13.51
N GLY A 155 3.07 -26.40 14.54
CA GLY A 155 4.20 -27.07 15.21
C GLY A 155 5.19 -26.19 15.98
N LYS A 156 5.04 -24.86 15.99
CA LYS A 156 5.89 -23.93 16.74
C LYS A 156 5.04 -22.89 17.44
N ALA A 157 4.99 -22.99 18.77
CA ALA A 157 4.48 -21.96 19.63
C ALA A 157 5.65 -21.14 20.15
N GLU A 158 6.08 -20.13 19.40
CA GLU A 158 6.66 -18.98 20.10
C GLU A 158 5.50 -18.15 20.66
N GLU A 159 5.74 -17.50 21.80
CA GLU A 159 4.80 -16.56 22.40
C GLU A 159 4.61 -15.38 21.44
N ASN A 160 3.76 -15.54 20.44
CA ASN A 160 3.39 -14.46 19.54
C ASN A 160 2.75 -13.36 20.38
N LYS A 161 3.44 -12.22 20.46
CA LYS A 161 2.89 -10.99 21.07
C LYS A 161 1.66 -10.45 20.34
N PHE A 162 1.30 -11.03 19.18
CA PHE A 162 0.12 -10.68 18.40
C PHE A 162 -0.61 -11.94 17.92
N ASP A 163 -1.57 -12.42 18.71
CA ASP A 163 -2.49 -13.48 18.29
C ASP A 163 -3.61 -12.87 17.43
N SER A 164 -3.47 -13.01 16.11
CA SER A 164 -4.44 -12.53 15.13
C SER A 164 -5.82 -13.19 15.28
N SER A 165 -5.94 -14.29 16.02
CA SER A 165 -7.23 -14.91 16.33
C SER A 165 -8.04 -14.15 17.37
N GLN A 166 -7.41 -13.34 18.22
CA GLN A 166 -8.10 -12.56 19.24
C GLN A 166 -8.78 -11.31 18.66
N LYS A 167 -8.30 -10.81 17.52
CA LYS A 167 -8.83 -9.61 16.88
C LYS A 167 -9.93 -9.99 15.88
N GLN A 168 -11.08 -9.32 15.99
CA GLN A 168 -12.15 -9.43 15.00
C GLN A 168 -11.89 -8.50 13.82
N TYR A 169 -12.09 -9.03 12.62
CA TYR A 169 -11.95 -8.34 11.35
C TYR A 169 -13.27 -8.36 10.59
N TYR A 170 -13.43 -7.40 9.69
CA TYR A 170 -14.53 -7.32 8.75
C TYR A 170 -13.97 -7.33 7.33
N GLY A 171 -14.65 -8.02 6.42
CA GLY A 171 -14.25 -8.09 5.02
C GLY A 171 -15.11 -9.06 4.24
N PHE A 172 -14.59 -9.62 3.17
CA PHE A 172 -15.26 -10.63 2.35
C PHE A 172 -14.46 -11.93 2.29
N LEU A 173 -15.15 -13.03 1.98
CA LEU A 173 -14.48 -14.23 1.50
C LEU A 173 -14.13 -14.01 0.04
N ALA A 174 -12.86 -14.21 -0.32
CA ALA A 174 -12.39 -14.02 -1.69
C ALA A 174 -13.18 -14.90 -2.69
N GLN A 175 -13.57 -16.10 -2.29
CA GLN A 175 -14.37 -17.03 -3.11
C GLN A 175 -15.79 -16.52 -3.39
N ASP A 176 -16.37 -15.74 -2.49
CA ASP A 176 -17.69 -15.14 -2.73
C ASP A 176 -17.55 -13.89 -3.61
N VAL A 177 -16.48 -13.11 -3.44
CA VAL A 177 -16.17 -11.97 -4.33
C VAL A 177 -15.88 -12.45 -5.75
N GLU A 178 -15.09 -13.51 -5.92
CA GLU A 178 -14.67 -14.04 -7.23
C GLU A 178 -15.86 -14.45 -8.12
N LYS A 179 -16.94 -14.98 -7.53
CA LYS A 179 -18.16 -15.34 -8.26
C LYS A 179 -18.85 -14.14 -8.91
N VAL A 180 -18.62 -12.93 -8.39
CA VAL A 180 -19.27 -11.69 -8.82
C VAL A 180 -18.28 -10.78 -9.56
N PHE A 181 -17.06 -10.65 -9.04
CA PHE A 181 -15.97 -9.81 -9.53
C PHE A 181 -14.67 -10.62 -9.64
N PRO A 182 -14.54 -11.54 -10.63
CA PRO A 182 -13.38 -12.42 -10.73
C PRO A 182 -12.06 -11.64 -10.87
N ASN A 183 -12.06 -10.53 -11.61
CA ASN A 183 -10.86 -9.71 -11.84
C ASN A 183 -10.38 -8.92 -10.60
N VAL A 184 -11.18 -8.86 -9.53
CA VAL A 184 -10.82 -8.23 -8.26
C VAL A 184 -10.07 -9.21 -7.35
N VAL A 185 -10.11 -10.50 -7.67
CA VAL A 185 -9.47 -11.56 -6.90
C VAL A 185 -8.24 -12.06 -7.65
N SER A 186 -7.10 -12.14 -6.94
CA SER A 186 -5.91 -12.82 -7.44
C SER A 186 -5.69 -14.10 -6.65
N GLU A 187 -5.05 -15.08 -7.27
CA GLU A 187 -4.64 -16.34 -6.66
C GLU A 187 -3.12 -16.49 -6.79
N ASP A 188 -2.43 -16.88 -5.72
CA ASP A 188 -1.01 -17.20 -5.76
C ASP A 188 -0.76 -18.67 -6.19
N GLU A 189 0.50 -19.06 -6.30
CA GLU A 189 0.91 -20.40 -6.75
C GLU A 189 0.46 -21.52 -5.78
N ASP A 190 0.19 -21.17 -4.52
CA ASP A 190 -0.26 -22.10 -3.47
C ASP A 190 -1.80 -22.18 -3.39
N GLY A 191 -2.52 -21.43 -4.22
CA GLY A 191 -3.98 -21.39 -4.26
C GLY A 191 -4.61 -20.45 -3.23
N ASN A 192 -3.83 -19.59 -2.57
CA ASN A 192 -4.38 -18.57 -1.68
C ASN A 192 -5.00 -17.45 -2.50
N LYS A 193 -6.20 -17.02 -2.11
CA LYS A 193 -6.93 -15.95 -2.81
C LYS A 193 -6.83 -14.61 -2.05
N PHE A 194 -6.59 -13.54 -2.80
CA PHE A 194 -6.44 -12.17 -2.31
C PHE A 194 -7.45 -11.25 -2.97
N VAL A 195 -7.98 -10.27 -2.23
CA VAL A 195 -8.99 -9.33 -2.75
C VAL A 195 -8.40 -7.93 -2.88
N CYS A 196 -8.47 -7.35 -4.08
CA CYS A 196 -8.08 -5.96 -4.34
C CYS A 196 -9.23 -5.00 -4.03
N TYR A 197 -9.45 -4.70 -2.74
CA TYR A 197 -10.58 -3.85 -2.30
C TYR A 197 -10.62 -2.46 -2.98
N THR A 198 -9.48 -1.90 -3.37
CA THR A 198 -9.41 -0.60 -4.04
C THR A 198 -10.13 -0.59 -5.39
N GLN A 199 -10.19 -1.73 -6.09
CA GLN A 199 -10.95 -1.85 -7.35
C GLN A 199 -12.47 -1.86 -7.15
N LEU A 200 -12.96 -2.13 -5.93
CA LEU A 200 -14.40 -2.06 -5.63
C LEU A 200 -14.90 -0.63 -5.46
N ILE A 201 -14.03 0.34 -5.16
CA ILE A 201 -14.40 1.74 -4.94
C ILE A 201 -15.17 2.34 -6.13
N PRO A 202 -14.68 2.30 -7.39
CA PRO A 202 -15.44 2.83 -8.52
C PRO A 202 -16.78 2.11 -8.73
N VAL A 203 -16.85 0.79 -8.50
CA VAL A 203 -18.11 0.03 -8.59
C VAL A 203 -19.11 0.51 -7.53
N ILE A 204 -18.64 0.76 -6.30
CA ILE A 204 -19.48 1.30 -5.21
C ILE A 204 -20.02 2.67 -5.58
N ILE A 205 -19.19 3.55 -6.16
CA ILE A 205 -19.62 4.89 -6.60
C ILE A 205 -20.75 4.78 -7.63
N GLU A 206 -20.58 3.94 -8.66
CA GLU A 206 -21.61 3.70 -9.68
C GLU A 206 -22.88 3.09 -9.08
N GLY A 207 -22.75 2.15 -8.14
CA GLY A 207 -23.90 1.60 -7.42
C GLY A 207 -24.68 2.63 -6.60
N VAL A 208 -23.99 3.62 -6.01
CA VAL A 208 -24.64 4.75 -5.31
C VAL A 208 -25.34 5.68 -6.30
N GLN A 209 -24.77 5.91 -7.48
CA GLN A 209 -25.41 6.70 -8.54
C GLN A 209 -26.68 6.01 -9.06
N GLU A 210 -26.61 4.72 -9.37
CA GLU A 210 -27.79 3.90 -9.75
C GLU A 210 -28.88 3.93 -8.66
N GLN A 211 -28.46 3.87 -7.38
CA GLN A 211 -29.38 4.00 -6.25
C GLN A 211 -30.04 5.38 -6.20
N GLN A 212 -29.29 6.46 -6.45
CA GLN A 212 -29.83 7.82 -6.46
C GLN A 212 -30.85 8.02 -7.58
N GLU A 213 -30.58 7.51 -8.78
CA GLU A 213 -31.55 7.56 -9.89
C GLU A 213 -32.86 6.85 -9.54
N THR A 214 -32.77 5.70 -8.86
CA THR A 214 -33.97 4.98 -8.39
C THR A 214 -34.76 5.81 -7.38
N ILE A 215 -34.08 6.50 -6.46
CA ILE A 215 -34.71 7.36 -5.45
C ILE A 215 -35.42 8.54 -6.12
N ASP A 216 -34.78 9.17 -7.11
CA ASP A 216 -35.34 10.32 -7.82
C ASP A 216 -36.59 9.91 -8.61
N GLN A 217 -36.56 8.78 -9.32
CA GLN A 217 -37.72 8.22 -10.02
C GLN A 217 -38.89 7.92 -9.05
N GLN A 218 -38.59 7.34 -7.89
CA GLN A 218 -39.61 7.07 -6.87
C GLN A 218 -40.19 8.38 -6.32
N GLN A 219 -39.38 9.41 -6.15
CA GLN A 219 -39.83 10.72 -5.67
C GLN A 219 -40.75 11.41 -6.68
N GLU A 220 -40.42 11.35 -7.97
CA GLU A 220 -41.29 11.85 -9.05
C GLU A 220 -42.66 11.13 -9.08
N GLU A 221 -42.67 9.80 -8.93
CA GLU A 221 -43.90 9.02 -8.87
C GLU A 221 -44.73 9.40 -7.63
N ILE A 222 -44.09 9.55 -6.48
CA ILE A 222 -44.76 9.99 -5.23
C ILE A 222 -45.41 11.36 -5.42
N ASP A 223 -44.72 12.30 -6.06
CA ASP A 223 -45.25 13.66 -6.25
C ASP A 223 -46.41 13.69 -7.26
N LEU A 224 -46.34 12.88 -8.33
CA LEU A 224 -47.47 12.66 -9.23
C LEU A 224 -48.69 12.09 -8.50
N LEU A 225 -48.48 11.05 -7.68
CA LEU A 225 -49.55 10.40 -6.91
C LEU A 225 -50.18 11.36 -5.89
N LYS A 226 -49.38 12.18 -5.20
CA LYS A 226 -49.89 13.21 -4.29
C LYS A 226 -50.76 14.23 -5.01
N ALA A 227 -50.32 14.72 -6.18
CA ALA A 227 -51.10 15.67 -6.97
C ALA A 227 -52.46 15.07 -7.42
N GLN A 228 -52.48 13.78 -7.81
CA GLN A 228 -53.71 13.08 -8.14
C GLN A 228 -54.64 12.93 -6.93
N VAL A 229 -54.10 12.63 -5.75
CA VAL A 229 -54.88 12.52 -4.51
C VAL A 229 -55.52 13.87 -4.15
N GLU A 230 -54.79 14.97 -4.29
CA GLU A 230 -55.30 16.33 -4.02
C GLU A 230 -56.43 16.74 -4.99
N ASP A 231 -56.26 16.44 -6.28
CA ASP A 231 -57.29 16.69 -7.30
C ASP A 231 -58.57 15.87 -7.03
N LEU A 232 -58.43 14.59 -6.69
CA LEU A 232 -59.55 13.72 -6.32
C LEU A 232 -60.26 14.19 -5.06
N ALA A 233 -59.51 14.61 -4.03
CA ALA A 233 -60.07 15.17 -2.80
C ALA A 233 -60.87 16.46 -3.09
N THR A 234 -60.36 17.32 -3.97
CA THR A 234 -61.04 18.55 -4.40
C THR A 234 -62.33 18.24 -5.18
N LYS A 235 -62.29 17.29 -6.11
CA LYS A 235 -63.49 16.84 -6.85
C LYS A 235 -64.55 16.25 -5.93
N LEU A 236 -64.14 15.46 -4.94
CA LEU A 236 -65.04 14.87 -3.97
C LEU A 236 -65.71 15.93 -3.08
N SER A 237 -64.95 16.91 -2.59
CA SER A 237 -65.51 17.98 -1.76
C SER A 237 -66.52 18.84 -2.53
N ALA A 238 -66.24 19.14 -3.81
CA ALA A 238 -67.18 19.84 -4.70
C ALA A 238 -68.48 19.04 -4.93
N LEU A 239 -68.40 17.71 -5.09
CA LEU A 239 -69.58 16.85 -5.24
C LEU A 239 -70.43 16.80 -3.97
N ILE A 240 -69.80 16.75 -2.79
CA ILE A 240 -70.51 16.72 -1.51
C ILE A 240 -71.22 18.05 -1.24
N SER A 241 -70.60 19.18 -1.61
CA SER A 241 -71.17 20.51 -1.39
C SER A 241 -72.22 20.94 -2.42
N ALA A 242 -72.31 20.24 -3.56
CA ALA A 242 -73.36 20.44 -4.57
C ALA A 242 -74.68 19.70 -4.27
N LYS A 243 -74.77 19.00 -3.13
CA LYS A 243 -75.89 18.13 -2.76
C LYS A 243 -76.59 18.63 -1.50
#